data_AF-A0A538BB62-F1
#
_entry.id   AF-A0A538BB62-F1
#
_cell.length_a   1.000
_cell.length_b   1.000
_cell.length_c   1.000
_cell.angle_alpha   90.00
_cell.angle_beta   90.00
_cell.angle_gamma   90.00
#
_symmetry.space_group_name_H-M   'P 1'
#
loop_
_entity.id
_entity.type
_entity.pdbx_description
1 polymer ?
#
loop_
_entity_poly.entity_id
_entity_poly.type
_entity_poly.pdbx_seq_one_letter_code
_entity_poly.pdbx_strand_id
1 'polypeptide(L)' 'MRCPACSSLDDKVVDSRLADDGAAIRRRRECLACGRRFTTFERMEEAPLMVVKR' A
#
# COMPACT_ATOMS: atom_id res chain seq x y z
N MET A 1 7.51 -2.38 2.05
CA MET A 1 6.38 -3.02 2.77
C MET A 1 6.84 -4.38 3.25
N ARG A 2 6.46 -4.80 4.46
CA ARG A 2 6.91 -6.09 4.99
C ARG A 2 6.33 -7.23 4.15
N CYS A 3 7.19 -8.09 3.60
CA CYS A 3 6.78 -9.24 2.80
C CYS A 3 6.01 -10.23 3.69
N PRO A 4 4.80 -10.69 3.29
CA PRO A 4 4.01 -11.63 4.09
C PRO A 4 4.61 -13.04 4.15
N ALA A 5 5.56 -13.39 3.27
CA ALA A 5 6.20 -14.71 3.26
C ALA A 5 7.46 -14.76 4.12
N CYS A 6 8.41 -13.83 3.91
CA CYS A 6 9.72 -13.86 4.57
C CYS A 6 9.96 -12.70 5.54
N SER A 7 8.99 -11.79 5.73
CA SER A 7 9.11 -10.62 6.59
C SER A 7 10.22 -9.61 6.24
N SER A 8 10.85 -9.72 5.07
CA SER A 8 11.82 -8.72 4.61
C SER A 8 11.14 -7.38 4.29
N LEU A 9 11.90 -6.30 4.35
CA LEU A 9 11.44 -4.95 3.99
C LEU A 9 11.75 -4.60 2.51
N ASP A 10 12.61 -5.38 1.86
CA ASP A 10 13.01 -5.17 0.47
C ASP A 10 11.96 -5.73 -0.51
N ASP A 11 11.20 -4.81 -1.08
CA ASP A 11 10.22 -5.06 -2.12
C ASP A 11 10.34 -4.05 -3.26
N LYS A 12 10.06 -4.51 -4.48
CA LYS A 12 10.04 -3.71 -5.70
C LYS A 12 8.61 -3.55 -6.19
N VAL A 13 8.20 -2.32 -6.51
CA VAL A 13 6.91 -2.05 -7.15
C VAL A 13 7.00 -2.42 -8.63
N VAL A 14 6.09 -3.27 -9.09
CA VAL A 14 6.04 -3.76 -10.49
C VAL A 14 4.92 -3.09 -11.26
N ASP A 15 3.76 -2.92 -10.64
CA ASP A 15 2.57 -2.34 -11.30
C ASP A 15 1.77 -1.52 -10.29
N SER A 16 1.20 -0.41 -10.74
CA SER A 16 0.34 0.48 -9.94
C SER A 16 -0.90 0.83 -10.73
N ARG A 17 -2.08 0.57 -10.16
CA ARG A 17 -3.37 0.89 -10.76
C ARG A 17 -4.27 1.58 -9.75
N LEU A 18 -5.12 2.47 -10.24
CA LEU A 18 -6.21 3.04 -9.45
C LEU A 18 -7.28 1.95 -9.22
N ALA A 19 -7.86 1.95 -8.03
CA ALA A 19 -8.94 1.08 -7.57
C ALA A 19 -9.96 1.94 -6.79
N ASP A 20 -11.15 1.40 -6.52
CA ASP A 20 -12.25 2.13 -5.87
C ASP A 20 -12.55 3.50 -6.51
N ASP A 21 -12.73 3.56 -7.85
CA ASP A 21 -12.97 4.80 -8.60
C ASP A 21 -11.98 5.95 -8.33
N GLY A 22 -10.74 5.61 -7.97
CA GLY A 22 -9.67 6.56 -7.67
C GLY A 22 -9.47 6.86 -6.18
N ALA A 23 -10.31 6.29 -5.29
CA ALA A 23 -10.16 6.41 -3.84
C ALA A 23 -9.04 5.51 -3.27
N ALA A 24 -8.57 4.52 -4.04
CA ALA A 24 -7.50 3.62 -3.63
C ALA A 24 -6.47 3.40 -4.74
N ILE A 25 -5.23 3.15 -4.37
CA ILE A 25 -4.15 2.74 -5.27
C ILE A 25 -3.79 1.30 -4.95
N ARG A 26 -4.03 0.41 -5.91
CA ARG A 26 -3.55 -0.98 -5.84
C ARG A 26 -2.14 -1.05 -6.42
N ARG A 27 -1.16 -1.46 -5.61
CA ARG A 27 0.21 -1.70 -6.05
C ARG A 27 0.55 -3.18 -6.00
N ARG A 28 1.06 -3.73 -7.10
CA ARG A 28 1.65 -5.09 -7.15
C ARG A 28 3.14 -4.96 -6.86
N ARG A 29 3.58 -5.59 -5.78
CA ARG A 29 4.95 -5.59 -5.27
C ARG A 29 5.55 -6.99 -5.40
N GLU A 30 6.85 -7.05 -5.66
CA GLU A 30 7.64 -8.28 -5.71
C GLU A 30 8.75 -8.20 -4.65
N CYS A 31 8.83 -9.19 -3.77
CA CYS A 31 9.87 -9.24 -2.75
C CYS A 31 11.23 -9.60 -3.37
N LEU A 32 12.27 -8.82 -3.09
CA LEU A 32 13.62 -9.08 -3.62
C LEU A 32 14.35 -10.21 -2.88
N ALA A 33 13.94 -10.52 -1.65
CA ALA A 33 14.55 -11.58 -0.85
C ALA A 33 14.03 -12.99 -1.18
N CYS A 34 12.74 -13.13 -1.48
CA CYS A 34 12.11 -14.44 -1.76
C CYS A 34 11.44 -14.56 -3.14
N GLY A 35 11.43 -13.50 -3.94
CA GLY A 35 10.80 -13.47 -5.27
C GLY A 35 9.26 -13.51 -5.26
N ARG A 36 8.63 -13.50 -4.08
CA ARG A 36 7.17 -13.63 -3.95
C ARG A 36 6.48 -12.32 -4.31
N ARG A 37 5.40 -12.40 -5.09
CA ARG A 37 4.56 -11.26 -5.47
C ARG A 37 3.36 -11.12 -4.53
N PHE A 38 3.07 -9.90 -4.11
CA PHE A 38 1.92 -9.56 -3.28
C PHE A 38 1.31 -8.21 -3.72
N THR A 39 0.05 -7.96 -3.36
CA THR A 39 -0.64 -6.71 -3.69
C THR A 39 -0.98 -5.94 -2.43
N THR A 40 -0.78 -4.63 -2.47
CA THR A 40 -1.08 -3.71 -1.38
C THR A 40 -2.07 -2.67 -1.85
N PHE A 41 -2.96 -2.25 -0.96
CA PHE A 41 -3.91 -1.19 -1.22
C PHE A 41 -3.51 0.01 -0.36
N GLU A 42 -3.24 1.14 -1.01
CA GLU A 42 -3.02 2.42 -0.35
C GLU A 42 -4.32 3.23 -0.52
N ARG A 43 -4.91 3.71 0.58
CA ARG A 43 -6.10 4.57 0.56
C ARG A 43 -5.71 5.93 1.10
N MET A 44 -6.28 7.01 0.56
CA MET A 44 -6.13 8.32 1.20
C MET A 44 -6.97 8.32 2.48
N GLU A 45 -6.33 8.50 3.64
CA GLU A 45 -7.06 8.80 4.87
C GLU A 45 -7.44 10.28 4.86
N GLU A 46 -8.75 10.56 4.78
CA GLU A 46 -9.26 11.89 5.10
C GLU A 46 -9.25 12.06 6.62
N ALA A 47 -8.25 12.80 7.13
CA ALA A 47 -8.21 13.15 8.54
C ALA A 47 -9.41 14.06 8.87
N PRO A 48 -10.30 13.69 9.81
CA PRO A 48 -11.40 14.56 10.19
C PRO A 48 -10.85 15.81 10.89
N LEU A 49 -11.24 16.99 10.39
CA LEU A 49 -10.94 18.27 11.03
C LEU A 49 -11.74 18.39 12.33
N MET A 50 -11.08 18.19 13.48
CA MET A 50 -11.68 18.48 14.78
C MET A 50 -11.54 19.97 15.12
N VAL A 51 -12.66 20.68 15.18
CA VAL A 51 -12.71 22.07 15.66
C VAL A 51 -12.96 22.07 17.17
N VAL A 52 -11.95 22.43 17.95
CA VAL A 52 -12.13 22.73 19.38
C VAL A 52 -12.55 24.19 19.50
N LYS A 53 -13.83 24.43 19.81
CA LYS A 53 -14.31 25.77 20.18
C LYS A 53 -14.04 26.01 21.68
N ARG A 54 -13.42 27.14 22.00
CA ARG A 54 -13.18 27.65 23.35
C ARG A 54 -14.13 28.81 23.65
#